data_AF-A0A226E8I7-F1
#
_entry.id   AF-A0A226E8I7-F1
#
_cell.length_a   1.000
_cell.length_b   1.000
_cell.length_c   1.000
_cell.angle_alpha   90.00
_cell.angle_beta   90.00
_cell.angle_gamma   90.00
#
_symmetry.space_group_name_H-M   'P 1'
#
loop_
_entity.id
_entity.type
_entity.pdbx_description
1 polymer ?
#
loop_
_entity_poly.entity_id
_entity_poly.type
_entity_poly.pdbx_seq_one_letter_code
_entity_poly.pdbx_strand_id
1 'polypeptide(L)'
;MTTRSRIPMRCTSEIDLRDGNFAPVVAKHTSEREEWCVQDPDTTTPTVMTVILDRKTLTLNKLAWEIFSKANVTLTKNIDCSMVKHVQMKFDAANRLSDPAVTAIHTAVKGYQFLTCYAEPYISLGFYLNPFQPELWAVLGTTIVSITALATFVHSFIGTLKHEHFSALMYVLASLFEEEGFMPSRIEKHNFFRISLGIWSLISVVLTNGYNGIMISELNSPRSLSHPETFDRLDCNTKFGLVLKSVDFNDKLLMQLGESTLKEIEHDIRMWNDKFNSFFSQIVDLSRWVPFNSGTYRIDINNTHVDNDCYRLLSTFQPTYEIPTFLVVLFNLALDYTDLSSNHSHSMFRYLSLFSSKHAFYPKGFSYLNDNLSYSVVQRQIEREVVQCGKTVFVGRTSEVKLEYEFLSKKYPDVQFFMSTEAVQSYPTGILIQHGWKSRVVQSLKGVTESGIWTHTKEQELRLKNLNRPAVVIMENSKDFKPTNIATLRGSWPTVFILVGSLISVTILVFITEFRRSIGLSIAKMYCLIPFRHSRKRMVAEAVLVIPVAVCDISKTN
;
A
#
# COMPACT_ATOMS: atom_id res chain seq x y z
N MET A 1 -25.59 18.59 -36.21
CA MET A 1 -25.90 17.95 -37.51
C MET A 1 -24.58 17.46 -38.10
N THR A 2 -24.28 16.17 -37.98
CA THR A 2 -23.12 15.51 -38.58
C THR A 2 -23.59 14.16 -39.10
N THR A 3 -23.61 14.02 -40.41
CA THR A 3 -24.17 12.89 -41.16
C THR A 3 -23.26 11.66 -41.06
N ARG A 4 -23.76 10.58 -40.43
CA ARG A 4 -23.14 9.25 -40.40
C ARG A 4 -23.08 8.68 -41.83
N SER A 5 -21.87 8.54 -42.36
CA SER A 5 -21.57 7.76 -43.56
C SER A 5 -21.89 6.27 -43.31
N ARG A 6 -22.83 5.72 -44.08
CA ARG A 6 -23.10 4.27 -44.14
C ARG A 6 -22.03 3.62 -45.01
N ILE A 7 -21.28 2.69 -44.44
CA ILE A 7 -20.38 1.82 -45.20
C ILE A 7 -21.26 0.94 -46.12
N PRO A 8 -21.04 0.92 -47.45
CA PRO A 8 -21.80 0.06 -48.35
C PRO A 8 -21.45 -1.41 -48.08
N MET A 9 -22.47 -2.24 -47.86
CA MET A 9 -22.31 -3.70 -47.92
C MET A 9 -21.89 -4.07 -49.35
N ARG A 10 -20.64 -4.47 -49.53
CA ARG A 10 -20.23 -5.19 -50.74
C ARG A 10 -20.91 -6.56 -50.70
N CYS A 11 -21.93 -6.74 -51.53
CA CYS A 11 -22.38 -8.08 -51.88
C CYS A 11 -21.21 -8.75 -52.61
N THR A 12 -20.74 -9.88 -52.07
CA THR A 12 -19.82 -10.77 -52.77
C THR A 12 -20.40 -11.12 -54.12
N SER A 13 -19.58 -11.00 -55.18
CA SER A 13 -19.94 -11.35 -56.55
C SER A 13 -20.59 -12.72 -56.59
N GLU A 14 -21.69 -12.82 -57.33
CA GLU A 14 -22.42 -14.06 -57.62
C GLU A 14 -21.42 -15.14 -58.03
N ILE A 15 -21.32 -16.19 -57.20
CA ILE A 15 -20.43 -17.31 -57.45
C ILE A 15 -21.13 -18.17 -58.51
N ASP A 16 -20.67 -18.10 -59.76
CA ASP A 16 -21.18 -18.91 -60.88
C ASP A 16 -20.84 -20.39 -60.61
N LEU A 17 -21.76 -21.10 -59.95
CA LEU A 17 -21.65 -22.53 -59.63
C LEU A 17 -21.98 -23.35 -60.88
N ARG A 18 -21.00 -23.50 -61.78
CA ARG A 18 -21.12 -24.45 -62.89
C ARG A 18 -20.87 -25.88 -62.42
N ASP A 19 -21.64 -26.83 -62.96
CA ASP A 19 -21.46 -28.27 -62.75
C ASP A 19 -20.00 -28.66 -63.04
N GLY A 20 -19.25 -28.99 -61.99
CA GLY A 20 -17.82 -29.31 -62.03
C GLY A 20 -16.93 -28.45 -61.12
N ASN A 21 -17.31 -27.19 -60.82
CA ASN A 21 -16.55 -26.30 -59.94
C ASN A 21 -17.09 -26.22 -58.51
N PHE A 22 -18.24 -26.84 -58.22
CA PHE A 22 -18.86 -26.84 -56.90
C PHE A 22 -17.94 -27.44 -55.83
N ALA A 23 -17.39 -28.63 -56.06
CA ALA A 23 -16.50 -29.30 -55.11
C ALA A 23 -15.23 -28.50 -54.76
N PRO A 24 -14.46 -27.93 -55.70
CA PRO A 24 -13.28 -27.14 -55.36
C PRO A 24 -13.61 -25.77 -54.76
N VAL A 25 -14.72 -25.12 -55.16
CA VAL A 25 -15.15 -23.84 -54.56
C VAL A 25 -15.66 -24.05 -53.14
N VAL A 26 -16.46 -25.09 -52.91
CA VAL A 26 -16.87 -25.51 -51.57
C VAL A 26 -15.66 -25.96 -50.78
N ALA A 27 -14.72 -26.75 -51.30
CA ALA A 27 -13.51 -27.13 -50.57
C ALA A 27 -12.67 -25.90 -50.19
N LYS A 28 -12.55 -24.90 -51.08
CA LYS A 28 -11.84 -23.65 -50.80
C LYS A 28 -12.53 -22.79 -49.73
N HIS A 29 -13.86 -22.71 -49.72
CA HIS A 29 -14.61 -21.96 -48.70
C HIS A 29 -14.81 -22.74 -47.39
N THR A 30 -14.96 -24.05 -47.45
CA THR A 30 -15.07 -24.95 -46.29
C THR A 30 -13.71 -25.09 -45.59
N SER A 31 -12.60 -25.04 -46.34
CA SER A 31 -11.24 -24.94 -45.78
C SER A 31 -10.99 -23.68 -44.93
N GLU A 32 -11.85 -22.67 -45.01
CA GLU A 32 -11.73 -21.44 -44.22
C GLU A 32 -12.64 -21.42 -42.97
N ARG A 33 -13.56 -22.39 -42.82
CA ARG A 33 -14.40 -22.47 -41.60
C ARG A 33 -13.60 -23.09 -40.47
N GLU A 34 -13.30 -22.26 -39.48
CA GLU A 34 -12.69 -22.73 -38.25
C GLU A 34 -13.77 -23.37 -37.36
N GLU A 35 -13.51 -24.58 -36.89
CA GLU A 35 -14.27 -25.20 -35.81
C GLU A 35 -13.61 -24.85 -34.48
N TRP A 36 -14.45 -24.47 -33.52
CA TRP A 36 -14.02 -24.05 -32.19
C TRP A 36 -14.78 -24.82 -31.11
N CYS A 37 -14.05 -25.37 -30.15
CA CYS A 37 -14.61 -25.86 -28.90
C CYS A 37 -14.48 -24.80 -27.80
N VAL A 38 -15.56 -24.54 -27.08
CA VAL A 38 -15.56 -23.62 -25.93
C VAL A 38 -15.66 -24.44 -24.67
N GLN A 39 -14.59 -24.43 -23.88
CA GLN A 39 -14.58 -25.09 -22.57
C GLN A 39 -15.05 -24.08 -21.52
N ASP A 40 -16.22 -24.31 -20.94
CA ASP A 40 -16.66 -23.58 -19.75
C ASP A 40 -16.18 -24.33 -18.50
N PRO A 41 -15.22 -23.77 -17.73
CA PRO A 41 -14.70 -24.44 -16.56
C PRO A 41 -15.76 -24.67 -15.47
N ASP A 42 -16.88 -23.95 -15.50
CA ASP A 42 -17.89 -24.01 -14.44
C ASP A 42 -18.98 -25.09 -14.67
N THR A 43 -18.94 -25.85 -15.78
CA THR A 43 -19.98 -26.83 -16.15
C THR A 43 -19.68 -28.31 -15.81
N THR A 44 -18.72 -28.59 -14.93
CA THR A 44 -18.25 -29.97 -14.66
C THR A 44 -19.24 -30.90 -13.95
N THR A 45 -20.47 -30.49 -13.68
CA THR A 45 -21.55 -31.41 -13.27
C THR A 45 -22.65 -31.46 -14.32
N PRO A 46 -22.83 -32.60 -15.02
CA PRO A 46 -23.94 -32.80 -15.95
C PRO A 46 -25.21 -33.11 -15.16
N THR A 47 -25.62 -32.20 -14.29
CA THR A 47 -26.96 -32.29 -13.71
C THR A 47 -27.90 -31.73 -14.75
N VAL A 48 -28.83 -32.56 -15.23
CA VAL A 48 -29.92 -32.20 -16.14
C VAL A 48 -30.82 -31.20 -15.41
N MET A 49 -30.38 -29.95 -15.32
CA MET A 49 -31.21 -28.83 -14.96
C MET A 49 -31.74 -28.23 -16.26
N THR A 50 -33.05 -28.13 -16.35
CA THR A 50 -33.74 -27.13 -17.15
C THR A 50 -33.31 -25.76 -16.63
N VAL A 51 -32.12 -25.32 -17.05
CA VAL A 51 -31.56 -24.02 -16.67
C VAL A 51 -32.43 -22.96 -17.32
N ILE A 52 -33.32 -22.36 -16.51
CA ILE A 52 -33.77 -21.00 -16.74
C ILE A 52 -32.50 -20.16 -16.70
N LEU A 53 -31.93 -19.90 -17.88
CA LEU A 53 -30.70 -19.14 -18.06
C LEU A 53 -30.94 -17.76 -17.45
N ASP A 54 -30.44 -17.55 -16.22
CA ASP A 54 -30.52 -16.28 -15.54
C ASP A 54 -29.88 -15.23 -16.47
N ARG A 55 -30.62 -14.15 -16.76
CA ARG A 55 -30.29 -13.13 -17.77
C ARG A 55 -28.95 -12.44 -17.51
N LYS A 56 -28.34 -12.68 -16.33
CA LYS A 56 -27.14 -12.04 -15.78
C LYS A 56 -25.81 -12.73 -16.17
N THR A 57 -25.74 -14.06 -16.27
CA THR A 57 -24.53 -14.78 -16.76
C THR A 57 -24.34 -14.65 -18.26
N LEU A 58 -25.30 -14.01 -18.93
CA LEU A 58 -25.30 -13.85 -20.37
C LEU A 58 -24.25 -12.84 -20.85
N THR A 59 -23.71 -11.92 -20.05
CA THR A 59 -22.96 -10.77 -20.60
C THR A 59 -21.59 -11.12 -21.20
N LEU A 60 -20.71 -11.80 -20.46
CA LEU A 60 -19.37 -12.15 -20.96
C LEU A 60 -19.44 -13.25 -22.03
N ASN A 61 -20.27 -14.27 -21.77
CA ASN A 61 -20.51 -15.33 -22.73
C ASN A 61 -21.14 -14.77 -24.01
N LYS A 62 -22.12 -13.85 -23.94
CA LYS A 62 -22.68 -13.18 -25.12
C LYS A 62 -21.64 -12.39 -25.90
N LEU A 63 -20.75 -11.67 -25.21
CA LEU A 63 -19.65 -10.97 -25.88
C LEU A 63 -18.76 -11.95 -26.65
N ALA A 64 -18.43 -13.10 -26.05
CA ALA A 64 -17.70 -14.16 -26.74
C ALA A 64 -18.49 -14.74 -27.93
N TRP A 65 -19.78 -15.03 -27.76
CA TRP A 65 -20.67 -15.49 -28.84
C TRP A 65 -20.77 -14.49 -29.99
N GLU A 66 -20.83 -13.19 -29.71
CA GLU A 66 -20.81 -12.15 -30.73
C GLU A 66 -19.49 -12.14 -31.50
N ILE A 67 -18.35 -12.34 -30.82
CA ILE A 67 -17.04 -12.45 -31.46
C ILE A 67 -16.99 -13.69 -32.37
N PHE A 68 -17.44 -14.85 -31.89
CA PHE A 68 -17.48 -16.07 -32.69
C PHE A 68 -18.42 -15.95 -33.90
N SER A 69 -19.62 -15.42 -33.70
CA SER A 69 -20.59 -15.23 -34.79
C SER A 69 -20.06 -14.29 -35.87
N LYS A 70 -19.37 -13.19 -35.51
CA LYS A 70 -18.73 -12.27 -36.46
C LYS A 70 -17.54 -12.89 -37.21
N ALA A 71 -16.88 -13.88 -36.61
CA ALA A 71 -15.78 -14.61 -37.22
C ALA A 71 -16.24 -15.76 -38.14
N ASN A 72 -17.55 -16.00 -38.28
CA ASN A 72 -18.13 -17.10 -39.06
C ASN A 72 -17.59 -18.50 -38.65
N VAL A 73 -17.40 -18.73 -37.34
CA VAL A 73 -16.90 -20.01 -36.84
C VAL A 73 -18.03 -20.95 -36.41
N THR A 74 -17.79 -22.25 -36.56
CA THR A 74 -18.70 -23.30 -36.06
C THR A 74 -18.31 -23.64 -34.63
N LEU A 75 -19.26 -23.54 -33.70
CA LEU A 75 -19.02 -23.86 -32.29
C LEU A 75 -19.51 -25.26 -31.97
N THR A 76 -18.59 -26.13 -31.57
CA THR A 76 -18.89 -27.49 -31.13
C THR A 76 -18.93 -27.52 -29.60
N LYS A 77 -19.99 -28.13 -29.04
CA LYS A 77 -20.13 -28.36 -27.59
C LYS A 77 -19.73 -29.79 -27.22
N ASN A 78 -18.75 -30.36 -27.92
CA ASN A 78 -18.37 -31.75 -27.68
C ASN A 78 -17.52 -31.86 -26.40
N ILE A 79 -17.64 -32.97 -25.69
CA ILE A 79 -16.91 -33.23 -24.43
C ILE A 79 -15.43 -33.50 -24.72
N ASP A 80 -15.12 -34.00 -25.91
CA ASP A 80 -13.76 -34.29 -26.35
C ASP A 80 -13.27 -33.22 -27.34
N CYS A 81 -12.45 -32.30 -26.83
CA CYS A 81 -11.87 -31.18 -27.60
C CYS A 81 -10.39 -31.40 -27.93
N SER A 82 -9.93 -32.65 -27.93
CA SER A 82 -8.52 -33.03 -28.10
C SER A 82 -7.92 -32.67 -29.46
N MET A 83 -8.74 -32.58 -30.52
CA MET A 83 -8.25 -32.38 -31.90
C MET A 83 -8.69 -31.05 -32.56
N VAL A 84 -9.46 -30.22 -31.85
CA VAL A 84 -10.06 -28.99 -32.40
C VAL A 84 -9.47 -27.76 -31.71
N LYS A 85 -9.45 -26.61 -32.41
CA LYS A 85 -9.11 -25.33 -31.77
C LYS A 85 -10.04 -25.14 -30.59
N HIS A 86 -9.48 -24.89 -29.41
CA HIS A 86 -10.31 -24.68 -28.24
C HIS A 86 -9.93 -23.42 -27.48
N VAL A 87 -10.93 -22.88 -26.81
CA VAL A 87 -10.82 -21.65 -26.04
C VAL A 87 -11.46 -21.83 -24.68
N GLN A 88 -10.65 -21.59 -23.66
CA GLN A 88 -11.07 -21.51 -22.28
C GLN A 88 -11.21 -20.02 -21.90
N MET A 89 -12.45 -19.58 -21.72
CA MET A 89 -12.75 -18.16 -21.46
C MET A 89 -12.24 -17.66 -20.11
N LYS A 90 -12.03 -18.58 -19.16
CA LYS A 90 -11.49 -18.30 -17.85
C LYS A 90 -10.28 -19.19 -17.63
N PHE A 91 -9.10 -18.60 -17.75
CA PHE A 91 -7.83 -19.23 -17.44
C PHE A 91 -7.23 -18.66 -16.18
N ASP A 92 -6.61 -19.54 -15.42
CA ASP A 92 -5.88 -19.25 -14.21
C ASP A 92 -4.48 -19.85 -14.32
N ALA A 93 -3.44 -19.02 -14.32
CA ALA A 93 -2.07 -19.49 -14.47
C ALA A 93 -1.56 -20.29 -13.26
N ALA A 94 -2.28 -20.33 -12.14
CA ALA A 94 -1.99 -21.27 -11.06
C ALA A 94 -2.06 -22.73 -11.55
N ASN A 95 -2.91 -23.03 -12.54
CA ASN A 95 -3.14 -24.38 -13.08
C ASN A 95 -2.52 -24.56 -14.47
N ARG A 96 -1.31 -24.05 -14.71
CA ARG A 96 -0.69 -24.12 -16.05
C ARG A 96 -0.49 -25.57 -16.51
N LEU A 97 -1.11 -25.93 -17.64
CA LEU A 97 -0.69 -27.07 -18.45
C LEU A 97 0.54 -26.66 -19.27
N SER A 98 1.60 -27.46 -19.20
CA SER A 98 2.87 -27.29 -19.92
C SER A 98 2.78 -27.69 -21.40
N ASP A 99 1.76 -27.23 -22.12
CA ASP A 99 1.62 -27.50 -23.55
C ASP A 99 2.21 -26.33 -24.37
N PRO A 100 3.19 -26.58 -25.26
CA PRO A 100 3.81 -25.55 -26.11
C PRO A 100 2.87 -24.94 -27.16
N ALA A 101 1.71 -25.53 -27.45
CA ALA A 101 0.76 -25.05 -28.46
C ALA A 101 -0.30 -24.06 -27.92
N VAL A 102 -0.08 -23.50 -26.73
CA VAL A 102 -1.06 -22.69 -26.01
C VAL A 102 -0.76 -21.19 -26.14
N THR A 103 -1.72 -20.42 -26.67
CA THR A 103 -1.71 -18.96 -26.66
C THR A 103 -2.56 -18.45 -25.50
N ALA A 104 -1.94 -17.75 -24.54
CA ALA A 104 -2.66 -17.12 -23.43
C ALA A 104 -2.85 -15.62 -23.70
N ILE A 105 -4.09 -15.14 -23.65
CA ILE A 105 -4.41 -13.70 -23.66
C ILE A 105 -4.61 -13.28 -22.21
N HIS A 106 -3.64 -12.55 -21.65
CA HIS A 106 -3.73 -12.05 -20.28
C HIS A 106 -4.74 -10.90 -20.20
N THR A 107 -5.71 -10.99 -19.29
CA THR A 107 -6.78 -10.00 -19.10
C THR A 107 -6.61 -9.22 -17.80
N ALA A 108 -6.12 -9.87 -16.74
CA ALA A 108 -5.92 -9.28 -15.43
C ALA A 108 -4.96 -10.15 -14.61
N VAL A 109 -4.30 -9.56 -13.62
CA VAL A 109 -3.66 -10.32 -12.54
C VAL A 109 -4.71 -10.56 -11.47
N LYS A 110 -4.92 -11.80 -11.06
CA LYS A 110 -5.72 -12.12 -9.87
C LYS A 110 -4.78 -12.46 -8.73
N GLY A 111 -5.16 -12.04 -7.54
CA GLY A 111 -4.66 -12.59 -6.29
C GLY A 111 -5.77 -12.48 -5.24
N TYR A 112 -5.45 -12.90 -4.03
CA TYR A 112 -6.31 -12.70 -2.87
C TYR A 112 -5.89 -11.45 -2.13
N GLN A 113 -6.82 -10.53 -1.94
CA GLN A 113 -6.65 -9.35 -1.10
C GLN A 113 -7.57 -9.46 0.10
N PHE A 114 -7.37 -8.60 1.09
CA PHE A 114 -8.30 -8.48 2.19
C PHE A 114 -8.84 -7.07 2.35
N LEU A 115 -9.98 -6.99 3.00
CA LEU A 115 -10.66 -5.76 3.40
C LEU A 115 -10.96 -5.81 4.89
N THR A 116 -10.75 -4.70 5.60
CA THR A 116 -11.11 -4.58 7.02
C THR A 116 -11.51 -3.15 7.35
N CYS A 117 -12.27 -2.95 8.41
CA CYS A 117 -12.39 -1.63 9.05
C CYS A 117 -11.75 -1.59 10.43
N TYR A 118 -11.06 -2.67 10.83
CA TYR A 118 -10.27 -2.67 12.05
C TYR A 118 -9.08 -1.73 11.89
N ALA A 119 -8.94 -0.81 12.83
CA ALA A 119 -7.74 -0.02 12.97
C ALA A 119 -7.47 0.28 14.43
N GLU A 120 -6.20 0.22 14.80
CA GLU A 120 -5.74 0.55 16.14
C GLU A 120 -5.31 2.02 16.18
N PRO A 121 -5.69 2.79 17.22
CA PRO A 121 -5.18 4.13 17.39
C PRO A 121 -3.67 4.06 17.64
N TYR A 122 -2.87 4.56 16.70
CA TYR A 122 -1.41 4.60 16.82
C TYR A 122 -0.93 6.03 17.02
N ILE A 123 -0.02 6.21 17.98
CA ILE A 123 0.68 7.47 18.20
C ILE A 123 2.13 7.26 17.76
N SER A 124 2.54 7.99 16.72
CA SER A 124 3.94 8.04 16.31
C SER A 124 4.69 9.09 17.12
N LEU A 125 5.99 8.92 17.35
CA LEU A 125 6.83 9.98 17.92
C LEU A 125 6.89 11.22 17.02
N GLY A 126 6.61 11.06 15.72
CA GLY A 126 6.48 12.19 14.78
C GLY A 126 5.40 13.19 15.19
N PHE A 127 4.46 12.77 16.04
CA PHE A 127 3.47 13.64 16.67
C PHE A 127 4.08 14.88 17.35
N TYR A 128 5.28 14.80 17.93
CA TYR A 128 5.94 15.96 18.55
C TYR A 128 6.59 16.92 17.54
N LEU A 129 6.90 16.45 16.33
CA LEU A 129 7.53 17.27 15.30
C LEU A 129 6.50 17.85 14.32
N ASN A 130 5.36 17.18 14.16
CA ASN A 130 4.27 17.53 13.25
C ASN A 130 3.52 18.85 13.51
N PRO A 131 3.45 19.43 14.74
CA PRO A 131 2.70 20.66 14.95
C PRO A 131 3.20 21.80 14.06
N PHE A 132 4.50 21.76 13.72
CA PHE A 132 5.16 22.72 12.87
C PHE A 132 5.71 22.08 11.61
N GLN A 133 5.57 22.77 10.49
CA GLN A 133 6.17 22.33 9.24
C GLN A 133 7.70 22.38 9.33
N PRO A 134 8.44 21.50 8.62
CA PRO A 134 9.91 21.49 8.63
C PRO A 134 10.54 22.86 8.32
N GLU A 135 9.90 23.65 7.46
CA GLU A 135 10.31 25.01 7.10
C GLU A 135 10.30 25.94 8.32
N LEU A 136 9.30 25.83 9.20
CA LEU A 136 9.25 26.63 10.42
C LEU A 136 10.34 26.22 11.39
N TRP A 137 10.62 24.92 11.53
CA TRP A 137 11.75 24.44 12.34
C TRP A 137 13.08 24.99 11.84
N ALA A 138 13.29 25.03 10.52
CA ALA A 138 14.47 25.63 9.91
C ALA A 138 14.54 27.15 10.17
N VAL A 139 13.42 27.88 10.06
CA VAL A 139 13.35 29.32 10.38
C VAL A 139 13.60 29.57 11.87
N LEU A 140 13.03 28.76 12.76
CA LEU A 140 13.26 28.85 14.20
C LEU A 140 14.74 28.60 14.53
N GLY A 141 15.35 27.55 13.99
CA GLY A 141 16.77 27.27 14.18
C GLY A 141 17.66 28.40 13.66
N THR A 142 17.37 28.94 12.47
CA THR A 142 18.15 30.05 11.90
C THR A 142 17.98 31.37 12.66
N THR A 143 16.79 31.64 13.21
CA THR A 143 16.54 32.82 14.07
C THR A 143 17.24 32.71 15.42
N ILE A 144 17.25 31.54 16.05
CA ILE A 144 18.00 31.28 17.29
C ILE A 144 19.50 31.52 17.07
N VAL A 145 20.05 30.98 15.98
CA VAL A 145 21.46 31.15 15.62
C VAL A 145 21.78 32.62 15.35
N SER A 146 20.93 33.34 14.60
CA SER A 146 21.18 34.73 14.25
C SER A 146 21.11 35.68 15.46
N ILE A 147 20.12 35.50 16.35
CA ILE A 147 20.00 36.28 17.60
C ILE A 147 21.19 35.98 18.51
N THR A 148 21.58 34.71 18.65
CA THR A 148 22.76 34.32 19.46
C THR A 148 24.04 34.92 18.90
N ALA A 149 24.24 34.87 17.57
CA ALA A 149 25.40 35.45 16.91
C ALA A 149 25.44 36.98 17.07
N LEU A 150 24.29 37.65 16.94
CA LEU A 150 24.19 39.10 17.11
C LEU A 150 24.44 39.52 18.55
N ALA A 151 23.83 38.83 19.52
CA ALA A 151 24.03 39.09 20.94
C ALA A 151 25.48 38.84 21.37
N THR A 152 26.11 37.75 20.90
CA THR A 152 27.52 37.46 21.19
C THR A 152 28.47 38.45 20.51
N PHE A 153 28.18 38.89 19.28
CA PHE A 153 28.95 39.91 18.57
C PHE A 153 28.91 41.25 19.31
N VAL A 154 27.72 41.72 19.68
CA VAL A 154 27.55 42.97 20.44
C VAL A 154 28.19 42.84 21.82
N HIS A 155 28.04 41.70 22.49
CA HIS A 155 28.70 41.42 23.76
C HIS A 155 30.23 41.44 23.62
N SER A 156 30.80 40.86 22.57
CA SER A 156 32.25 40.90 22.32
C SER A 156 32.74 42.33 22.06
N PHE A 157 31.95 43.12 21.34
CA PHE A 157 32.26 44.51 21.05
C PHE A 157 32.20 45.41 22.30
N ILE A 158 31.25 45.16 23.21
CA ILE A 158 31.15 45.88 24.50
C ILE A 158 32.16 45.31 25.51
N GLY A 159 32.38 44.00 25.51
CA GLY A 159 33.19 43.22 26.44
C GLY A 159 34.69 43.34 26.25
N THR A 160 35.17 43.90 25.13
CA THR A 160 36.56 44.41 25.04
C THR A 160 36.89 45.45 26.12
N LEU A 161 35.89 45.92 26.88
CA LEU A 161 36.06 46.79 28.05
C LEU A 161 36.01 46.08 29.43
N LYS A 162 35.58 44.80 29.57
CA LYS A 162 35.64 44.01 30.84
C LYS A 162 35.15 42.56 30.69
N HIS A 163 35.78 41.63 31.42
CA HIS A 163 35.47 40.18 31.46
C HIS A 163 34.25 39.87 32.34
N GLU A 164 33.05 39.80 31.76
CA GLU A 164 31.90 39.09 32.34
C GLU A 164 31.50 37.92 31.42
N HIS A 165 31.17 36.77 32.00
CA HIS A 165 30.74 35.59 31.23
C HIS A 165 29.22 35.62 31.05
N PHE A 166 28.75 35.80 29.82
CA PHE A 166 27.33 35.73 29.44
C PHE A 166 27.13 34.72 28.31
N SER A 167 26.22 33.75 28.51
CA SER A 167 25.85 32.76 27.49
C SER A 167 24.54 33.13 26.83
N ALA A 168 24.62 33.85 25.70
CA ALA A 168 23.46 34.30 24.95
C ALA A 168 22.57 33.13 24.48
N LEU A 169 23.19 32.01 24.09
CA LEU A 169 22.45 30.82 23.63
C LEU A 169 21.55 30.26 24.73
N MET A 170 22.06 30.15 25.95
CA MET A 170 21.29 29.62 27.07
C MET A 170 20.13 30.53 27.44
N TYR A 171 20.30 31.85 27.36
CA TYR A 171 19.20 32.81 27.55
C TYR A 171 18.10 32.65 26.49
N VAL A 172 18.50 32.54 25.22
CA VAL A 172 17.58 32.37 24.08
C VAL A 172 16.83 31.05 24.17
N LEU A 173 17.51 29.96 24.56
CA LEU A 173 16.87 28.65 24.77
C LEU A 173 15.96 28.65 26.00
N ALA A 174 16.40 29.22 27.13
CA ALA A 174 15.57 29.32 28.34
C ALA A 174 14.25 30.04 28.04
N SER A 175 14.33 31.21 27.40
CA SER A 175 13.14 31.95 26.98
C SER A 175 12.27 31.20 25.96
N LEU A 176 12.84 30.35 25.11
CA LEU A 176 12.08 29.44 24.21
C LEU A 176 11.29 28.38 24.97
N PHE A 177 11.80 27.94 26.11
CA PHE A 177 11.14 26.98 26.99
C PHE A 177 10.28 27.65 28.08
N GLU A 178 10.00 28.95 27.93
CA GLU A 178 9.27 29.76 28.93
C GLU A 178 9.95 29.80 30.31
N GLU A 179 11.26 29.59 30.36
CA GLU A 179 12.09 29.65 31.56
C GLU A 179 12.87 30.96 31.65
N GLU A 180 13.14 31.41 32.88
CA GLU A 180 13.88 32.65 33.12
C GLU A 180 15.39 32.46 32.88
N GLY A 181 15.94 33.19 31.91
CA GLY A 181 17.37 33.24 31.66
C GLY A 181 18.07 34.32 32.51
N PHE A 182 19.28 34.02 33.02
CA PHE A 182 20.10 35.02 33.71
C PHE A 182 20.62 36.09 32.72
N MET A 183 20.27 37.35 32.94
CA MET A 183 20.80 38.50 32.19
C MET A 183 21.58 39.46 33.11
N PRO A 184 22.87 39.73 32.83
CA PRO A 184 23.64 40.72 33.56
C PRO A 184 23.01 42.11 33.48
N SER A 185 22.90 42.79 34.63
CA SER A 185 22.28 44.12 34.76
C SER A 185 22.94 45.23 33.92
N ARG A 186 24.18 45.02 33.44
CA ARG A 186 24.86 45.94 32.52
C ARG A 186 24.34 45.81 31.09
N ILE A 187 24.14 44.59 30.60
CA ILE A 187 23.62 44.31 29.26
C ILE A 187 22.16 44.77 29.18
N GLU A 188 21.42 44.58 30.26
CA GLU A 188 20.01 44.97 30.38
C GLU A 188 19.78 46.48 30.21
N LYS A 189 20.77 47.34 30.51
CA LYS A 189 20.62 48.80 30.39
C LYS A 189 20.66 49.32 28.96
N HIS A 190 21.09 48.51 28.00
CA HIS A 190 21.19 48.91 26.60
C HIS A 190 19.86 48.72 25.89
N ASN A 191 19.38 49.78 25.23
CA ASN A 191 18.08 49.79 24.54
C ASN A 191 18.00 48.72 23.44
N PHE A 192 19.07 48.53 22.68
CA PHE A 192 19.16 47.46 21.69
C PHE A 192 18.85 46.06 22.24
N PHE A 193 19.44 45.68 23.38
CA PHE A 193 19.21 44.37 23.99
C PHE A 193 17.78 44.25 24.53
N ARG A 194 17.26 45.32 25.17
CA ARG A 194 15.87 45.35 25.65
C ARG A 194 14.86 45.13 24.53
N ILE A 195 15.02 45.83 23.41
CA ILE A 195 14.09 45.74 22.28
C ILE A 195 14.24 44.37 21.59
N SER A 196 15.48 43.91 21.33
CA SER A 196 15.71 42.65 20.63
C SER A 196 15.28 41.43 21.44
N LEU A 197 15.64 41.37 22.72
CA LEU A 197 15.24 40.26 23.60
C LEU A 197 13.77 40.35 24.01
N GLY A 198 13.20 41.56 24.11
CA GLY A 198 11.76 41.75 24.30
C GLY A 198 10.94 41.22 23.12
N ILE A 199 11.36 41.53 21.89
CA ILE A 199 10.74 40.97 20.68
C ILE A 199 10.91 39.45 20.62
N TRP A 200 12.11 38.94 20.90
CA TRP A 200 12.34 37.49 20.96
C TRP A 200 11.44 36.82 22.00
N SER A 201 11.29 37.41 23.19
CA SER A 201 10.43 36.86 24.25
C SER A 201 8.96 36.84 23.82
N LEU A 202 8.47 37.89 23.16
CA LEU A 202 7.12 37.91 22.60
C LEU A 202 6.91 36.83 21.53
N ILE A 203 7.89 36.68 20.62
CA ILE A 203 7.84 35.66 19.56
C ILE A 203 7.87 34.26 20.19
N SER A 204 8.75 34.03 21.18
CA SER A 204 8.86 32.78 21.89
C SER A 204 7.51 32.35 22.48
N VAL A 205 6.89 33.23 23.27
CA VAL A 205 5.57 32.97 23.90
C VAL A 205 4.49 32.68 22.86
N VAL A 206 4.51 33.36 21.72
CA VAL A 206 3.55 33.08 20.63
C VAL A 206 3.80 31.71 20.01
N LEU A 207 5.07 31.35 19.77
CA LEU A 207 5.45 30.07 19.18
C LEU A 207 5.16 28.90 20.14
N THR A 208 5.51 28.99 21.42
CA THR A 208 5.24 27.95 22.42
C THR A 208 3.76 27.74 22.62
N ASN A 209 2.97 28.81 22.76
CA ASN A 209 1.51 28.71 22.87
C ASN A 209 0.87 28.16 21.60
N GLY A 210 1.37 28.56 20.42
CA GLY A 210 0.93 28.01 19.13
C GLY A 210 1.23 26.51 19.00
N TYR A 211 2.45 26.11 19.37
CA TYR A 211 2.88 24.71 19.41
C TYR A 211 1.99 23.90 20.35
N ASN A 212 1.84 24.34 21.60
CA ASN A 212 1.02 23.67 22.62
C ASN A 212 -0.44 23.58 22.18
N GLY A 213 -1.00 24.64 21.60
CA GLY A 213 -2.38 24.66 21.10
C GLY A 213 -2.62 23.65 19.97
N ILE A 214 -1.72 23.61 18.98
CA ILE A 214 -1.80 22.63 17.88
C ILE A 214 -1.59 21.21 18.42
N MET A 215 -0.60 21.01 19.28
CA MET A 215 -0.32 19.71 19.89
C MET A 215 -1.53 19.20 20.69
N ILE A 216 -2.15 20.02 21.54
CA ILE A 216 -3.36 19.65 22.28
C ILE A 216 -4.53 19.37 21.33
N SER A 217 -4.70 20.18 20.28
CA SER A 217 -5.75 19.96 19.28
C SER A 217 -5.58 18.63 18.55
N GLU A 218 -4.34 18.25 18.22
CA GLU A 218 -4.02 16.97 17.58
C GLU A 218 -4.10 15.79 18.55
N LEU A 219 -3.84 15.98 19.84
CA LEU A 219 -4.10 14.94 20.86
C LEU A 219 -5.61 14.67 21.03
N ASN A 220 -6.44 15.68 20.77
CA ASN A 220 -7.90 15.59 20.84
C ASN A 220 -8.55 15.22 19.50
N SER A 221 -7.82 15.28 18.37
CA SER A 221 -8.32 14.85 17.07
C SER A 221 -8.43 13.32 17.02
N PRO A 222 -9.33 12.74 16.19
CA PRO A 222 -9.36 11.30 15.97
C PRO A 222 -7.97 10.82 15.57
N ARG A 223 -7.35 10.00 16.42
CA ARG A 223 -5.96 9.57 16.25
C ARG A 223 -5.76 8.92 14.90
N SER A 224 -4.57 9.08 14.34
CA SER A 224 -4.15 8.30 13.18
C SER A 224 -4.41 6.82 13.42
N LEU A 225 -5.20 6.24 12.54
CA LEU A 225 -5.62 4.86 12.59
C LEU A 225 -4.53 4.02 11.90
N SER A 226 -3.95 3.07 12.62
CA SER A 226 -3.05 2.06 12.07
C SER A 226 -3.87 0.83 11.72
N HIS A 227 -3.95 0.50 10.44
CA HIS A 227 -4.62 -0.70 9.95
C HIS A 227 -3.59 -1.68 9.33
N PRO A 228 -3.92 -2.98 9.23
CA PRO A 228 -3.11 -3.91 8.47
C PRO A 228 -3.19 -3.58 6.97
N GLU A 229 -2.05 -3.36 6.33
CA GLU A 229 -1.95 -3.15 4.87
C GLU A 229 -1.52 -4.42 4.12
N THR A 230 -0.78 -5.30 4.81
CA THR A 230 -0.21 -6.53 4.28
C THR A 230 -0.68 -7.74 5.09
N PHE A 231 -0.61 -8.93 4.49
CA PHE A 231 -1.05 -10.17 5.14
C PHE A 231 -0.16 -10.58 6.33
N ASP A 232 1.09 -10.11 6.39
CA ASP A 232 1.98 -10.37 7.53
C ASP A 232 1.47 -9.76 8.83
N ARG A 233 0.78 -8.62 8.75
CA ARG A 233 0.17 -7.98 9.92
C ARG A 233 -1.06 -8.72 10.42
N LEU A 234 -1.54 -9.72 9.67
CA LEU A 234 -2.64 -10.58 10.08
C LEU A 234 -2.14 -11.84 10.81
N ASP A 235 -0.84 -12.09 10.87
CA ASP A 235 -0.27 -13.29 11.48
C ASP A 235 -0.61 -13.38 12.99
N CYS A 236 -1.15 -14.52 13.39
CA CYS A 236 -1.48 -14.85 14.78
C CYS A 236 -0.34 -15.61 15.49
N ASN A 237 0.65 -16.09 14.74
CA ASN A 237 1.72 -16.93 15.25
C ASN A 237 3.10 -16.44 14.82
N THR A 238 3.66 -15.54 15.63
CA THR A 238 5.01 -14.97 15.43
C THR A 238 6.12 -16.01 15.27
N LYS A 239 5.92 -17.24 15.75
CA LYS A 239 6.90 -18.33 15.65
C LYS A 239 7.08 -18.83 14.22
N PHE A 240 6.07 -18.78 13.36
CA PHE A 240 6.21 -19.26 11.98
C PHE A 240 7.18 -18.40 11.16
N GLY A 241 7.22 -17.09 11.42
CA GLY A 241 8.21 -16.20 10.80
C GLY A 241 9.65 -16.63 11.10
N LEU A 242 9.92 -17.26 12.25
CA LEU A 242 11.22 -17.84 12.56
C LEU A 242 11.48 -19.13 11.76
N VAL A 243 10.46 -19.97 11.57
CA VAL A 243 10.57 -21.18 10.74
C VAL A 243 10.93 -20.81 9.30
N LEU A 244 10.21 -19.89 8.66
CA LEU A 244 10.53 -19.46 7.29
C LEU A 244 11.94 -18.91 7.17
N LYS A 245 12.35 -18.06 8.12
CA LYS A 245 13.72 -17.53 8.17
C LYS A 245 14.74 -18.65 8.33
N SER A 246 14.43 -19.68 9.13
CA SER A 246 15.31 -20.82 9.34
C SER A 246 15.54 -21.64 8.08
N VAL A 247 14.52 -21.77 7.22
CA VAL A 247 14.65 -22.48 5.96
C VAL A 247 15.42 -21.66 4.92
N ASP A 248 15.28 -20.34 4.94
CA ASP A 248 16.08 -19.43 4.09
C ASP A 248 17.53 -19.25 4.58
N PHE A 249 17.86 -19.65 5.81
CA PHE A 249 19.24 -19.56 6.28
C PHE A 249 20.10 -20.60 5.55
N ASN A 250 20.99 -20.10 4.68
CA ASN A 250 22.14 -20.88 4.24
C ASN A 250 22.83 -21.50 5.46
N ASP A 251 23.25 -22.76 5.35
CA ASP A 251 23.95 -23.53 6.41
C ASP A 251 25.03 -22.71 7.15
N LYS A 252 25.65 -21.75 6.46
CA LYS A 252 26.69 -20.86 6.99
C LYS A 252 26.20 -19.90 8.10
N LEU A 253 24.95 -19.42 8.07
CA LEU A 253 24.43 -18.52 9.12
C LEU A 253 24.03 -19.32 10.38
N LEU A 254 23.50 -20.54 10.19
CA LEU A 254 23.21 -21.44 11.30
C LEU A 254 24.46 -21.81 12.09
N MET A 255 25.62 -21.91 11.44
CA MET A 255 26.91 -22.11 12.12
C MET A 255 27.38 -20.91 12.97
N GLN A 256 26.82 -19.71 12.78
CA GLN A 256 27.19 -18.51 13.56
C GLN A 256 26.27 -18.26 14.77
N LEU A 257 25.13 -18.94 14.83
CA LEU A 257 24.19 -18.84 15.95
C LEU A 257 24.71 -19.65 17.14
N GLY A 258 24.57 -19.09 18.35
CA GLY A 258 24.92 -19.81 19.58
C GLY A 258 24.03 -21.04 19.80
N GLU A 259 24.58 -22.09 20.43
CA GLU A 259 23.89 -23.37 20.66
C GLU A 259 22.54 -23.21 21.38
N SER A 260 22.43 -22.25 22.29
CA SER A 260 21.19 -21.95 23.00
C SER A 260 20.08 -21.42 22.07
N THR A 261 20.42 -20.52 21.15
CA THR A 261 19.47 -19.95 20.19
C THR A 261 19.03 -21.01 19.18
N LEU A 262 19.94 -21.91 18.78
CA LEU A 262 19.61 -23.03 17.91
C LEU A 262 18.58 -23.97 18.56
N LYS A 263 18.76 -24.31 19.85
CA LYS A 263 17.83 -25.17 20.60
C LYS A 263 16.44 -24.52 20.74
N GLU A 264 16.38 -23.21 20.95
CA GLU A 264 15.12 -22.46 21.00
C GLU A 264 14.40 -22.47 19.65
N ILE A 265 15.13 -22.25 18.56
CA ILE A 265 14.59 -22.31 17.19
C ILE A 265 14.08 -23.72 16.87
N GLU A 266 14.84 -24.77 17.20
CA GLU A 266 14.41 -26.16 16.96
C GLU A 266 13.13 -26.50 17.74
N HIS A 267 13.05 -26.06 19.00
CA HIS A 267 11.86 -26.24 19.82
C HIS A 267 10.63 -25.52 19.22
N ASP A 268 10.81 -24.30 18.74
CA ASP A 268 9.73 -23.52 18.10
C ASP A 268 9.29 -24.13 16.76
N ILE A 269 10.23 -24.63 15.95
CA ILE A 269 9.93 -25.37 14.71
C ILE A 269 9.09 -26.61 15.03
N ARG A 270 9.50 -27.40 16.04
CA ARG A 270 8.78 -28.62 16.44
C ARG A 270 7.35 -28.30 16.88
N MET A 271 7.19 -27.32 17.78
CA MET A 271 5.88 -26.88 18.24
C MET A 271 4.99 -26.35 17.11
N TRP A 272 5.56 -25.62 16.16
CA TRP A 272 4.81 -25.16 14.99
C TRP A 272 4.37 -26.34 14.13
N ASN A 273 5.28 -27.27 13.82
CA ASN A 273 4.99 -28.43 12.99
C ASN A 273 3.88 -29.30 13.59
N ASP A 274 3.91 -29.52 14.91
CA ASP A 274 2.84 -30.26 15.61
C ASP A 274 1.47 -29.57 15.47
N LYS A 275 1.42 -28.24 15.63
CA LYS A 275 0.18 -27.45 15.47
C LYS A 275 -0.29 -27.41 14.01
N PHE A 276 0.65 -27.25 13.08
CA PHE A 276 0.37 -27.25 11.63
C PHE A 276 -0.21 -28.58 11.21
N ASN A 277 0.44 -29.70 11.53
CA ASN A 277 -0.04 -31.05 11.18
C ASN A 277 -1.39 -31.38 11.83
N SER A 278 -1.60 -30.94 13.07
CA SER A 278 -2.89 -31.09 13.75
C SER A 278 -4.01 -30.35 13.01
N PHE A 279 -3.80 -29.08 12.65
CA PHE A 279 -4.80 -28.30 11.92
C PHE A 279 -4.99 -28.80 10.48
N PHE A 280 -3.90 -29.12 9.79
CA PHE A 280 -3.91 -29.71 8.46
C PHE A 280 -4.76 -30.99 8.42
N SER A 281 -4.55 -31.90 9.37
CA SER A 281 -5.33 -33.15 9.46
C SER A 281 -6.83 -32.87 9.66
N GLN A 282 -7.18 -31.89 10.50
CA GLN A 282 -8.59 -31.48 10.69
C GLN A 282 -9.22 -30.96 9.40
N ILE A 283 -8.48 -30.18 8.60
CA ILE A 283 -8.97 -29.66 7.32
C ILE A 283 -9.06 -30.78 6.26
N VAL A 284 -8.11 -31.73 6.24
CA VAL A 284 -8.19 -32.93 5.39
C VAL A 284 -9.48 -33.69 5.70
N ASP A 285 -9.75 -33.97 6.98
CA ASP A 285 -10.97 -34.66 7.39
C ASP A 285 -12.20 -33.87 6.97
N LEU A 286 -12.26 -32.57 7.29
CA LEU A 286 -13.38 -31.71 6.90
C LEU A 286 -13.62 -31.76 5.38
N SER A 287 -12.56 -31.62 4.56
CA SER A 287 -12.64 -31.66 3.11
C SER A 287 -13.16 -32.99 2.56
N ARG A 288 -12.87 -34.09 3.25
CA ARG A 288 -13.36 -35.42 2.89
C ARG A 288 -14.82 -35.62 3.25
N TRP A 289 -15.31 -35.03 4.34
CA TRP A 289 -16.66 -35.31 4.84
C TRP A 289 -17.74 -34.34 4.35
N VAL A 290 -17.40 -33.06 4.20
CA VAL A 290 -18.33 -31.99 3.81
C VAL A 290 -19.10 -32.30 2.50
N PRO A 291 -18.46 -32.76 1.40
CA PRO A 291 -19.17 -33.05 0.17
C PRO A 291 -20.20 -34.18 0.26
N PHE A 292 -20.08 -35.05 1.27
CA PHE A 292 -20.91 -36.25 1.43
C PHE A 292 -21.98 -36.07 2.51
N ASN A 293 -22.64 -34.90 2.54
CA ASN A 293 -23.75 -34.55 3.44
C ASN A 293 -24.99 -35.47 3.22
N SER A 294 -24.78 -36.76 3.43
CA SER A 294 -25.63 -37.90 3.12
C SER A 294 -26.04 -38.55 4.45
N GLY A 295 -26.85 -37.80 5.19
CA GLY A 295 -27.84 -38.32 6.13
C GLY A 295 -27.39 -38.78 7.51
N THR A 296 -26.24 -39.45 7.68
CA THR A 296 -25.97 -40.17 8.95
C THR A 296 -24.90 -39.57 9.85
N TYR A 297 -23.91 -38.85 9.30
CA TYR A 297 -22.85 -38.21 10.08
C TYR A 297 -22.71 -36.75 9.69
N ARG A 298 -23.16 -35.86 10.56
CA ARG A 298 -22.86 -34.42 10.44
C ARG A 298 -21.68 -34.11 11.34
N ILE A 299 -20.60 -33.63 10.74
CA ILE A 299 -19.44 -33.13 11.46
C ILE A 299 -19.58 -31.63 11.57
N ASP A 300 -19.56 -31.11 12.79
CA ASP A 300 -19.45 -29.68 13.02
C ASP A 300 -18.00 -29.30 13.28
N ILE A 301 -17.61 -28.09 12.88
CA ILE A 301 -16.30 -27.58 13.24
C ILE A 301 -16.39 -27.04 14.65
N ASN A 302 -15.70 -27.71 15.57
CA ASN A 302 -15.51 -27.14 16.90
C ASN A 302 -14.50 -25.98 16.82
N ASN A 303 -15.00 -24.76 16.62
CA ASN A 303 -14.20 -23.52 16.58
C ASN A 303 -13.65 -23.10 17.96
N THR A 304 -13.56 -23.99 18.95
CA THR A 304 -13.16 -23.67 20.34
C THR A 304 -11.72 -23.21 20.48
N HIS A 305 -10.87 -23.39 19.47
CA HIS A 305 -9.46 -23.00 19.51
C HIS A 305 -9.16 -21.62 18.88
N VAL A 306 -10.20 -20.87 18.50
CA VAL A 306 -10.03 -19.51 17.97
C VAL A 306 -9.55 -18.57 19.08
N ASP A 307 -8.46 -17.86 18.81
CA ASP A 307 -7.92 -16.84 19.68
C ASP A 307 -8.60 -15.50 19.37
N ASN A 308 -9.23 -14.86 20.36
CA ASN A 308 -9.93 -13.58 20.17
C ASN A 308 -8.96 -12.43 19.86
N ASP A 309 -7.67 -12.59 20.17
CA ASP A 309 -6.64 -11.61 19.85
C ASP A 309 -6.19 -11.68 18.39
N CYS A 310 -6.60 -12.71 17.66
CA CYS A 310 -6.21 -12.94 16.28
C CYS A 310 -7.30 -12.56 15.28
N TYR A 311 -6.87 -12.25 14.05
CA TYR A 311 -7.81 -11.88 12.99
C TYR A 311 -8.67 -13.06 12.58
N ARG A 312 -9.98 -12.82 12.44
CA ARG A 312 -10.92 -13.71 11.74
C ARG A 312 -10.76 -13.47 10.23
N LEU A 313 -10.38 -14.51 9.49
CA LEU A 313 -10.09 -14.48 8.06
C LEU A 313 -11.32 -15.00 7.28
N LEU A 314 -12.36 -14.17 7.16
CA LEU A 314 -13.62 -14.58 6.54
C LEU A 314 -13.52 -14.50 5.01
N SER A 315 -14.07 -15.47 4.29
CA SER A 315 -14.10 -15.44 2.82
C SER A 315 -15.43 -15.96 2.27
N THR A 316 -15.67 -15.75 0.98
CA THR A 316 -16.89 -16.26 0.33
C THR A 316 -16.88 -17.78 0.24
N PHE A 317 -18.07 -18.37 0.22
CA PHE A 317 -18.26 -19.81 0.00
C PHE A 317 -18.60 -20.03 -1.47
N GLN A 318 -18.06 -21.09 -2.07
CA GLN A 318 -18.46 -21.47 -3.42
C GLN A 318 -19.74 -22.32 -3.35
N PRO A 319 -20.68 -22.20 -4.30
CA PRO A 319 -21.90 -23.02 -4.27
C PRO A 319 -21.63 -24.53 -4.27
N THR A 320 -20.49 -24.94 -4.84
CA THR A 320 -20.04 -26.32 -4.94
C THR A 320 -19.27 -26.81 -3.72
N TYR A 321 -18.74 -25.90 -2.89
CA TYR A 321 -17.88 -26.23 -1.77
C TYR A 321 -18.40 -25.54 -0.51
N GLU A 322 -18.73 -26.32 0.52
CA GLU A 322 -19.16 -25.74 1.79
C GLU A 322 -17.98 -25.18 2.62
N ILE A 323 -16.74 -25.22 2.09
CA ILE A 323 -15.54 -24.66 2.74
C ILE A 323 -15.25 -23.23 2.23
N PRO A 324 -14.85 -22.28 3.10
CA PRO A 324 -14.47 -20.93 2.70
C PRO A 324 -13.35 -20.92 1.65
N THR A 325 -13.52 -20.11 0.60
CA THR A 325 -12.60 -20.07 -0.55
C THR A 325 -11.15 -19.80 -0.19
N PHE A 326 -10.88 -18.88 0.73
CA PHE A 326 -9.52 -18.56 1.13
C PHE A 326 -8.88 -19.68 1.96
N LEU A 327 -9.67 -20.41 2.76
CA LEU A 327 -9.19 -21.58 3.49
C LEU A 327 -8.78 -22.70 2.53
N VAL A 328 -9.54 -22.92 1.46
CA VAL A 328 -9.15 -23.87 0.40
C VAL A 328 -7.81 -23.49 -0.25
N VAL A 329 -7.59 -22.20 -0.47
CA VAL A 329 -6.32 -21.70 -1.05
C VAL A 329 -5.13 -21.96 -0.12
N LEU A 330 -5.29 -21.68 1.18
CA LEU A 330 -4.26 -21.98 2.17
C LEU A 330 -4.06 -23.49 2.33
N PHE A 331 -5.13 -24.27 2.26
CA PHE A 331 -5.05 -25.72 2.33
C PHE A 331 -4.30 -26.32 1.13
N ASN A 332 -4.52 -25.83 -0.09
CA ASN A 332 -3.76 -26.24 -1.26
C ASN A 332 -2.27 -25.87 -1.12
N LEU A 333 -1.96 -24.67 -0.60
CA LEU A 333 -0.57 -24.32 -0.27
C LEU A 333 0.04 -25.26 0.77
N ALA A 334 -0.76 -25.71 1.73
CA ALA A 334 -0.32 -26.63 2.78
C ALA A 334 -0.08 -28.03 2.20
N LEU A 335 -0.94 -28.50 1.28
CA LEU A 335 -0.74 -29.74 0.53
C LEU A 335 0.55 -29.70 -0.27
N ASP A 336 0.75 -28.63 -1.06
CA ASP A 336 1.99 -28.42 -1.81
C ASP A 336 3.19 -28.47 -0.87
N TYR A 337 3.13 -27.75 0.27
CA TYR A 337 4.19 -27.76 1.27
C TYR A 337 4.50 -29.16 1.83
N THR A 338 3.48 -29.98 2.09
CA THR A 338 3.67 -31.36 2.58
C THR A 338 4.19 -32.32 1.52
N ASP A 339 3.82 -32.13 0.26
CA ASP A 339 4.25 -32.99 -0.86
C ASP A 339 5.68 -32.66 -1.31
N LEU A 340 6.20 -31.49 -0.94
CA LEU A 340 7.46 -30.98 -1.48
C LEU A 340 8.70 -31.55 -0.81
N SER A 341 9.24 -32.55 -1.49
CA SER A 341 10.66 -32.89 -1.52
C SER A 341 11.48 -31.75 -2.19
N SER A 342 11.89 -30.77 -1.38
CA SER A 342 13.12 -29.95 -1.48
C SER A 342 13.33 -28.82 -2.53
N ASN A 343 12.45 -28.52 -3.50
CA ASN A 343 12.81 -27.58 -4.60
C ASN A 343 11.95 -26.32 -4.80
N HIS A 344 11.05 -25.92 -3.90
CA HIS A 344 10.20 -24.73 -4.11
C HIS A 344 10.69 -23.50 -3.35
N SER A 345 10.45 -22.32 -3.92
CA SER A 345 10.79 -21.03 -3.30
C SER A 345 10.02 -20.85 -1.99
N HIS A 346 10.74 -20.70 -0.88
CA HIS A 346 10.18 -20.50 0.46
C HIS A 346 9.26 -19.27 0.56
N SER A 347 9.44 -18.29 -0.33
CA SER A 347 8.56 -17.11 -0.43
C SER A 347 7.09 -17.46 -0.68
N MET A 348 6.81 -18.58 -1.34
CA MET A 348 5.44 -19.04 -1.63
C MET A 348 4.71 -19.54 -0.37
N PHE A 349 5.46 -20.06 0.61
CA PHE A 349 4.93 -20.59 1.87
C PHE A 349 4.79 -19.53 2.95
N ARG A 350 5.18 -18.27 2.69
CA ARG A 350 5.05 -17.17 3.64
C ARG A 350 3.64 -17.06 4.23
N TYR A 351 2.63 -17.31 3.40
CA TYR A 351 1.22 -17.20 3.77
C TYR A 351 0.68 -18.40 4.56
N LEU A 352 1.46 -19.48 4.72
CA LEU A 352 1.09 -20.57 5.64
C LEU A 352 1.12 -20.15 7.11
N SER A 353 1.67 -18.97 7.43
CA SER A 353 1.51 -18.33 8.76
C SER A 353 0.03 -18.22 9.14
N LEU A 354 -0.81 -17.91 8.16
CA LEU A 354 -2.24 -17.73 8.31
C LEU A 354 -2.99 -19.06 8.41
N PHE A 355 -2.36 -20.18 8.04
CA PHE A 355 -2.95 -21.53 8.13
C PHE A 355 -2.81 -22.07 9.56
N SER A 356 -3.59 -21.51 10.47
CA SER A 356 -3.58 -21.86 11.90
C SER A 356 -5.00 -21.98 12.45
N SER A 357 -5.22 -22.95 13.34
CA SER A 357 -6.49 -23.13 14.07
C SER A 357 -6.83 -21.96 15.00
N LYS A 358 -5.86 -21.08 15.29
CA LYS A 358 -6.11 -19.86 16.06
C LYS A 358 -6.89 -18.81 15.27
N HIS A 359 -6.78 -18.81 13.94
CA HIS A 359 -7.61 -17.97 13.08
C HIS A 359 -9.00 -18.57 12.96
N ALA A 360 -10.02 -17.71 12.93
CA ALA A 360 -11.35 -18.15 12.53
C ALA A 360 -11.55 -17.95 11.03
N PHE A 361 -11.94 -19.01 10.32
CA PHE A 361 -12.30 -18.94 8.89
C PHE A 361 -13.81 -18.86 8.64
N TYR A 362 -14.60 -18.94 9.72
CA TYR A 362 -16.05 -18.99 9.70
C TYR A 362 -16.63 -17.84 10.52
N PRO A 363 -17.82 -17.32 10.19
CA PRO A 363 -18.49 -16.35 11.05
C PRO A 363 -18.86 -16.96 12.42
N LYS A 364 -19.01 -16.12 13.44
CA LYS A 364 -19.46 -16.47 14.78
C LYS A 364 -20.84 -17.12 14.72
N GLY A 365 -20.95 -18.30 15.33
CA GLY A 365 -22.18 -19.09 15.32
C GLY A 365 -22.44 -19.84 14.01
N PHE A 366 -21.47 -19.87 13.09
CA PHE A 366 -21.53 -20.79 11.96
C PHE A 366 -21.47 -22.24 12.45
N SER A 367 -22.30 -23.09 11.86
CA SER A 367 -22.33 -24.53 12.11
C SER A 367 -22.82 -25.24 10.86
N TYR A 368 -22.15 -26.34 10.47
CA TYR A 368 -22.62 -27.19 9.36
C TYR A 368 -23.87 -27.99 9.72
N LEU A 369 -24.21 -28.05 11.01
CA LEU A 369 -25.43 -28.74 11.47
C LEU A 369 -26.70 -27.94 11.16
N ASN A 370 -26.57 -26.67 10.81
CA ASN A 370 -27.69 -25.79 10.56
C ASN A 370 -28.31 -26.06 9.17
N ASP A 371 -29.53 -26.60 9.15
CA ASP A 371 -30.26 -26.92 7.91
C ASP A 371 -30.55 -25.68 7.04
N ASN A 372 -30.51 -24.47 7.61
CA ASN A 372 -30.80 -23.22 6.90
C ASN A 372 -29.55 -22.53 6.33
N LEU A 373 -28.48 -23.27 6.03
CA LEU A 373 -27.24 -22.74 5.50
C LEU A 373 -27.37 -22.35 4.01
N SER A 374 -27.97 -21.19 3.74
CA SER A 374 -27.93 -20.56 2.41
C SER A 374 -26.69 -19.67 2.26
N TYR A 375 -26.12 -19.61 1.06
CA TYR A 375 -25.06 -18.64 0.70
C TYR A 375 -25.41 -17.21 1.15
N SER A 376 -26.68 -16.81 0.97
CA SER A 376 -27.16 -15.48 1.38
C SER A 376 -27.12 -15.28 2.90
N VAL A 377 -27.38 -16.32 3.70
CA VAL A 377 -27.32 -16.26 5.16
C VAL A 377 -25.89 -16.09 5.63
N VAL A 378 -24.97 -16.89 5.08
CA VAL A 378 -23.54 -16.83 5.43
C VAL A 378 -22.91 -15.51 5.00
N GLN A 379 -23.22 -15.03 3.78
CA GLN A 379 -22.78 -13.72 3.31
C GLN A 379 -23.24 -12.59 4.25
N ARG A 380 -24.47 -12.66 4.76
CA ARG A 380 -24.97 -11.67 5.72
C ARG A 380 -24.26 -11.74 7.07
N GLN A 381 -23.90 -12.94 7.54
CA GLN A 381 -23.12 -13.10 8.76
C GLN A 381 -21.71 -12.53 8.62
N ILE A 382 -21.05 -12.78 7.48
CA ILE A 382 -19.74 -12.19 7.16
C ILE A 382 -19.83 -10.67 7.14
N GLU A 383 -20.81 -10.10 6.41
CA GLU A 383 -21.03 -8.65 6.36
C GLU A 383 -21.21 -8.05 7.76
N ARG A 384 -22.03 -8.69 8.61
CA ARG A 384 -22.26 -8.23 9.98
C ARG A 384 -20.97 -8.16 10.79
N GLU A 385 -20.10 -9.16 10.71
CA GLU A 385 -18.84 -9.16 11.45
C GLU A 385 -17.79 -8.20 10.89
N VAL A 386 -17.74 -8.04 9.57
CA VAL A 386 -16.82 -7.08 8.92
C VAL A 386 -17.19 -5.66 9.31
N VAL A 387 -18.49 -5.31 9.31
CA VAL A 387 -18.98 -3.97 9.66
C VAL A 387 -18.85 -3.63 11.15
N GLN A 388 -18.70 -4.64 12.03
CA GLN A 388 -18.44 -4.42 13.46
C GLN A 388 -17.05 -3.86 13.76
N CYS A 389 -16.13 -3.83 12.79
CA CYS A 389 -14.76 -3.32 12.94
C CYS A 389 -13.97 -3.91 14.10
N GLY A 390 -14.28 -5.17 14.49
CA GLY A 390 -13.37 -5.98 15.29
C GLY A 390 -12.21 -6.53 14.44
N LYS A 391 -11.31 -7.31 15.04
CA LYS A 391 -10.22 -8.03 14.33
C LYS A 391 -10.77 -9.07 13.35
N THR A 392 -11.37 -8.60 12.26
CA THR A 392 -12.01 -9.37 11.22
C THR A 392 -11.60 -8.77 9.89
N VAL A 393 -11.20 -9.63 8.98
CA VAL A 393 -10.90 -9.25 7.59
C VAL A 393 -11.73 -10.11 6.66
N PHE A 394 -12.25 -9.48 5.61
CA PHE A 394 -12.85 -10.17 4.49
C PHE A 394 -11.76 -10.43 3.44
N VAL A 395 -11.42 -11.69 3.22
CA VAL A 395 -10.44 -12.12 2.22
C VAL A 395 -11.18 -12.66 1.00
N GLY A 396 -10.78 -12.22 -0.17
CA GLY A 396 -11.36 -12.66 -1.43
C GLY A 396 -10.47 -12.32 -2.61
N ARG A 397 -10.91 -12.67 -3.81
CA ARG A 397 -10.17 -12.26 -5.02
C ARG A 397 -10.17 -10.74 -5.13
N THR A 398 -9.08 -10.14 -5.61
CA THR A 398 -8.93 -8.67 -5.83
C THR A 398 -10.19 -8.00 -6.39
N SER A 399 -10.81 -8.58 -7.43
CA SER A 399 -12.03 -8.03 -8.03
C SER A 399 -13.26 -8.12 -7.13
N GLU A 400 -13.36 -9.18 -6.32
CA GLU A 400 -14.47 -9.38 -5.39
C GLU A 400 -14.32 -8.45 -4.18
N VAL A 401 -13.10 -8.30 -3.65
CA VAL A 401 -12.77 -7.41 -2.54
C VAL A 401 -13.03 -5.95 -2.91
N LYS A 402 -12.64 -5.52 -4.13
CA LYS A 402 -12.94 -4.17 -4.62
C LYS A 402 -14.45 -3.88 -4.68
N LEU A 403 -15.24 -4.86 -5.10
CA LEU A 403 -16.69 -4.69 -5.19
C LEU A 403 -17.38 -4.73 -3.84
N GLU A 404 -16.85 -5.55 -2.92
CA GLU A 404 -17.28 -5.56 -1.53
C GLU A 404 -16.95 -4.22 -0.86
N TYR A 405 -15.75 -3.66 -1.11
CA TYR A 405 -15.36 -2.33 -0.66
C TYR A 405 -16.30 -1.23 -1.20
N GLU A 406 -16.59 -1.22 -2.51
CA GLU A 406 -17.53 -0.26 -3.12
C GLU A 406 -18.93 -0.38 -2.50
N PHE A 407 -19.39 -1.62 -2.25
CA PHE A 407 -20.68 -1.89 -1.63
C PHE A 407 -20.72 -1.42 -0.17
N LEU A 408 -19.76 -1.84 0.66
CA LEU A 408 -19.70 -1.53 2.08
C LEU A 408 -19.50 -0.04 2.31
N SER A 409 -18.57 0.62 1.61
CA SER A 409 -18.35 2.07 1.74
C SER A 409 -19.59 2.89 1.36
N LYS A 410 -20.39 2.40 0.41
CA LYS A 410 -21.65 3.06 0.02
C LYS A 410 -22.77 2.83 1.03
N LYS A 411 -22.82 1.66 1.66
CA LYS A 411 -23.90 1.27 2.59
C LYS A 411 -23.63 1.69 4.03
N TYR A 412 -22.37 1.84 4.41
CA TYR A 412 -21.89 2.15 5.76
C TYR A 412 -20.95 3.36 5.70
N PRO A 413 -21.46 4.57 5.40
CA PRO A 413 -20.63 5.77 5.20
C PRO A 413 -19.87 6.20 6.47
N ASP A 414 -20.36 5.83 7.65
CA ASP A 414 -19.74 6.14 8.94
C ASP A 414 -18.58 5.17 9.28
N VAL A 415 -18.39 4.12 8.48
CA VAL A 415 -17.33 3.13 8.66
C VAL A 415 -16.25 3.32 7.61
N GLN A 416 -15.03 3.58 8.06
CA GLN A 416 -13.88 3.65 7.18
C GLN A 416 -13.34 2.23 6.93
N PHE A 417 -13.45 1.78 5.68
CA PHE A 417 -12.87 0.50 5.25
C PHE A 417 -11.50 0.71 4.60
N PHE A 418 -10.61 -0.24 4.82
CA PHE A 418 -9.25 -0.30 4.33
C PHE A 418 -9.03 -1.60 3.56
N MET A 419 -8.44 -1.49 2.37
CA MET A 419 -8.11 -2.63 1.51
C MET A 419 -6.61 -2.88 1.54
N SER A 420 -6.19 -4.13 1.49
CA SER A 420 -4.77 -4.50 1.48
C SER A 420 -4.07 -3.96 0.22
N THR A 421 -2.83 -3.51 0.39
CA THR A 421 -1.98 -3.06 -0.71
C THR A 421 -1.38 -4.23 -1.48
N GLU A 422 -1.17 -5.35 -0.79
CA GLU A 422 -0.61 -6.59 -1.34
C GLU A 422 -1.69 -7.63 -1.63
N ALA A 423 -1.40 -8.50 -2.60
CA ALA A 423 -2.24 -9.63 -2.98
C ALA A 423 -1.47 -10.97 -2.89
N VAL A 424 -2.06 -11.95 -2.23
CA VAL A 424 -1.55 -13.31 -2.07
C VAL A 424 -1.79 -14.12 -3.34
N GLN A 425 -0.83 -14.96 -3.72
CA GLN A 425 -0.90 -15.79 -4.94
C GLN A 425 -1.29 -14.96 -6.17
N SER A 426 -0.50 -13.94 -6.48
CA SER A 426 -0.74 -13.13 -7.67
C SER A 426 -0.35 -13.91 -8.93
N TYR A 427 -1.32 -14.30 -9.75
CA TYR A 427 -1.12 -14.99 -11.01
C TYR A 427 -1.87 -14.29 -12.15
N PRO A 428 -1.33 -14.33 -13.38
CA PRO A 428 -2.05 -13.82 -14.54
C PRO A 428 -3.28 -14.70 -14.83
N THR A 429 -4.39 -14.04 -15.13
CA THR A 429 -5.62 -14.69 -15.58
C THR A 429 -6.05 -14.14 -16.92
N GLY A 430 -6.75 -14.95 -17.68
CA GLY A 430 -6.92 -14.65 -19.09
C GLY A 430 -7.87 -15.57 -19.81
N ILE A 431 -7.70 -15.57 -21.12
CA ILE A 431 -8.33 -16.50 -22.05
C ILE A 431 -7.22 -17.43 -22.54
N LEU A 432 -7.40 -18.74 -22.35
CA LEU A 432 -6.48 -19.75 -22.89
C LEU A 432 -6.98 -20.21 -24.25
N ILE A 433 -6.08 -20.29 -25.22
CA ILE A 433 -6.42 -20.69 -26.57
C ILE A 433 -5.42 -21.73 -27.05
N GLN A 434 -5.90 -22.91 -27.41
CA GLN A 434 -5.06 -23.96 -27.99
C GLN A 434 -5.28 -24.05 -29.49
N HIS A 435 -4.19 -24.23 -30.22
CA HIS A 435 -4.17 -24.32 -31.70
C HIS A 435 -4.79 -23.11 -32.43
N GLY A 436 -4.88 -21.95 -31.75
CA GLY A 436 -5.50 -20.73 -32.28
C GLY A 436 -4.63 -19.90 -33.24
N TRP A 437 -3.50 -20.43 -33.71
CA TRP A 437 -2.54 -19.65 -34.49
C TRP A 437 -3.20 -19.09 -35.77
N LYS A 438 -3.02 -17.78 -36.02
CA LYS A 438 -3.60 -17.00 -37.13
C LYS A 438 -5.13 -16.94 -37.22
N SER A 439 -5.86 -17.40 -36.20
CA SER A 439 -7.33 -17.30 -36.22
C SER A 439 -7.85 -15.87 -36.08
N ARG A 440 -8.92 -15.57 -36.82
CA ARG A 440 -9.69 -14.30 -36.70
C ARG A 440 -10.33 -14.15 -35.33
N VAL A 441 -10.71 -15.26 -34.68
CA VAL A 441 -11.27 -15.27 -33.33
C VAL A 441 -10.23 -14.78 -32.33
N VAL A 442 -9.00 -15.29 -32.41
CA VAL A 442 -7.90 -14.88 -31.52
C VAL A 442 -7.58 -13.41 -31.66
N GLN A 443 -7.48 -12.92 -32.90
CA GLN A 443 -7.24 -11.49 -33.18
C GLN A 443 -8.37 -10.62 -32.62
N SER A 444 -9.62 -11.06 -32.75
CA SER A 444 -10.78 -10.34 -32.22
C SER A 444 -10.81 -10.33 -30.70
N LEU A 445 -10.59 -11.47 -30.03
CA LEU A 445 -10.51 -11.56 -28.58
C LEU A 445 -9.38 -10.71 -28.01
N LYS A 446 -8.22 -10.70 -28.70
CA LYS A 446 -7.10 -9.82 -28.37
C LYS A 446 -7.52 -8.35 -28.47
N GLY A 447 -8.12 -7.92 -29.58
CA GLY A 447 -8.60 -6.54 -29.74
C GLY A 447 -9.66 -6.12 -28.70
N VAL A 448 -10.59 -7.00 -28.34
CA VAL A 448 -11.60 -6.76 -27.30
C VAL A 448 -10.97 -6.68 -25.89
N THR A 449 -9.92 -7.46 -25.65
CA THR A 449 -9.18 -7.43 -24.38
C THR A 449 -8.32 -6.17 -24.28
N GLU A 450 -7.55 -5.86 -25.32
CA GLU A 450 -6.66 -4.68 -25.39
C GLU A 450 -7.43 -3.36 -25.33
N SER A 451 -8.65 -3.32 -25.87
CA SER A 451 -9.55 -2.15 -25.76
C SER A 451 -10.22 -2.02 -24.39
N GLY A 452 -10.02 -2.97 -23.46
CA GLY A 452 -10.61 -2.94 -22.11
C GLY A 452 -12.10 -3.33 -22.04
N ILE A 453 -12.73 -3.65 -23.18
CA ILE A 453 -14.16 -4.03 -23.24
C ILE A 453 -14.41 -5.32 -22.44
N TRP A 454 -13.50 -6.30 -22.53
CA TRP A 454 -13.60 -7.55 -21.78
C TRP A 454 -13.61 -7.32 -20.27
N THR A 455 -12.63 -6.56 -19.77
CA THR A 455 -12.49 -6.22 -18.35
C THR A 455 -13.68 -5.41 -17.84
N HIS A 456 -14.14 -4.42 -18.62
CA HIS A 456 -15.33 -3.64 -18.27
C HIS A 456 -16.59 -4.50 -18.17
N THR A 457 -16.82 -5.41 -19.14
CA THR A 457 -17.98 -6.30 -19.16
C THR A 457 -17.98 -7.22 -17.93
N LYS A 458 -16.81 -7.75 -17.57
CA LYS A 458 -16.63 -8.58 -16.37
C LYS A 458 -16.89 -7.81 -15.07
N GLU A 459 -16.40 -6.57 -14.96
CA GLU A 459 -16.63 -5.73 -13.77
C GLU A 459 -18.11 -5.35 -13.64
N GLN A 460 -18.79 -5.05 -14.74
CA GLN A 460 -20.24 -4.81 -14.77
C GLN A 460 -21.02 -6.04 -14.27
N GLU A 461 -20.73 -7.23 -14.79
CA GLU A 461 -21.40 -8.47 -14.36
C GLU A 461 -21.25 -8.70 -12.85
N LEU A 462 -20.06 -8.45 -12.31
CA LEU A 462 -19.84 -8.59 -10.88
C LEU A 462 -20.56 -7.50 -10.06
N ARG A 463 -20.61 -6.24 -10.53
CA ARG A 463 -21.41 -5.16 -9.88
C ARG A 463 -22.89 -5.52 -9.80
N LEU A 464 -23.44 -6.18 -10.82
CA LEU A 464 -24.84 -6.62 -10.83
C LEU A 464 -25.17 -7.60 -9.68
N LYS A 465 -24.18 -8.31 -9.12
CA LYS A 465 -24.39 -9.19 -7.96
C LYS A 465 -24.71 -8.40 -6.69
N ASN A 466 -24.12 -7.22 -6.52
CA ASN A 466 -24.28 -6.38 -5.33
C ASN A 466 -25.38 -5.31 -5.45
N LEU A 467 -25.91 -5.03 -6.64
CA LEU A 467 -26.92 -3.96 -6.85
C LEU A 467 -28.17 -4.09 -5.98
N ASN A 468 -28.70 -5.32 -5.85
CA ASN A 468 -29.95 -5.58 -5.12
C ASN A 468 -29.72 -6.11 -3.71
N ARG A 469 -28.47 -6.10 -3.23
CA ARG A 469 -28.15 -6.61 -1.89
C ARG A 469 -28.54 -5.56 -0.84
N PRO A 470 -29.43 -5.89 0.12
CA PRO A 470 -29.73 -5.00 1.24
C PRO A 470 -28.57 -4.99 2.24
N ALA A 471 -28.39 -3.86 2.93
CA ALA A 471 -27.46 -3.79 4.06
C ALA A 471 -27.98 -4.67 5.21
N VAL A 472 -27.08 -5.40 5.86
CA VAL A 472 -27.44 -6.31 6.97
C VAL A 472 -27.63 -5.57 8.27
N VAL A 473 -26.78 -4.58 8.54
CA VAL A 473 -26.84 -3.78 9.75
C VAL A 473 -27.46 -2.45 9.37
N ILE A 474 -28.57 -2.11 9.99
CA ILE A 474 -29.10 -0.74 9.90
C ILE A 474 -28.26 0.04 10.91
N MET A 475 -27.25 0.78 10.43
CA MET A 475 -26.58 1.73 11.29
C MET A 475 -27.62 2.81 11.62
N GLU A 476 -27.88 2.97 12.91
CA GLU A 476 -28.68 4.09 13.39
C GLU A 476 -27.92 5.34 12.98
N ASN A 477 -28.44 6.07 11.98
CA ASN A 477 -27.76 7.21 11.37
C ASN A 477 -27.21 8.08 12.49
N SER A 478 -25.88 8.02 12.69
CA SER A 478 -25.23 8.86 13.67
C SER A 478 -25.48 10.28 13.18
N LYS A 479 -26.20 11.08 13.98
CA LYS A 479 -26.69 12.40 13.55
C LYS A 479 -25.53 13.22 13.00
N ASP A 480 -25.49 13.36 11.67
CA ASP A 480 -24.63 14.20 10.84
C ASP A 480 -23.47 14.87 11.59
N PHE A 481 -22.51 14.10 12.11
CA PHE A 481 -21.22 14.65 12.46
C PHE A 481 -20.42 14.72 11.16
N LYS A 482 -20.78 15.67 10.29
CA LYS A 482 -19.84 16.14 9.27
C LYS A 482 -18.79 16.92 10.04
N PRO A 483 -17.54 16.44 10.21
CA PRO A 483 -16.47 17.27 10.71
C PRO A 483 -16.22 18.33 9.64
N THR A 484 -16.94 19.44 9.71
CA THR A 484 -16.70 20.64 8.92
C THR A 484 -15.36 21.17 9.37
N ASN A 485 -14.31 20.82 8.62
CA ASN A 485 -12.97 21.41 8.68
C ASN A 485 -12.55 21.80 10.09
N ILE A 486 -12.07 20.82 10.87
CA ILE A 486 -11.18 21.11 12.00
C ILE A 486 -10.17 22.10 11.45
N ALA A 487 -10.17 23.31 11.99
CA ALA A 487 -9.52 24.47 11.44
C ALA A 487 -8.05 24.17 11.14
N THR A 488 -7.75 23.74 9.92
CA THR A 488 -6.38 23.56 9.48
C THR A 488 -5.83 24.97 9.42
N LEU A 489 -5.00 25.31 10.41
CA LEU A 489 -4.40 26.63 10.64
C LEU A 489 -3.49 27.09 9.48
N ARG A 490 -3.58 26.47 8.30
CA ARG A 490 -2.86 26.84 7.07
C ARG A 490 -3.00 28.33 6.71
N GLY A 491 -4.06 29.01 7.17
CA GLY A 491 -4.28 30.44 6.92
C GLY A 491 -3.62 31.42 7.90
N SER A 492 -3.28 31.04 9.14
CA SER A 492 -2.78 31.99 10.16
C SER A 492 -1.26 32.03 10.29
N TRP A 493 -0.55 31.05 9.73
CA TRP A 493 0.91 31.04 9.69
C TRP A 493 1.53 32.26 8.98
N PRO A 494 1.03 32.71 7.82
CA PRO A 494 1.54 33.93 7.17
C PRO A 494 1.48 35.17 8.06
N THR A 495 0.46 35.32 8.91
CA THR A 495 0.34 36.47 9.81
C THR A 495 1.42 36.50 10.89
N VAL A 496 1.83 35.34 11.41
CA VAL A 496 2.95 35.24 12.38
C VAL A 496 4.26 35.63 11.70
N PHE A 497 4.51 35.15 10.47
CA PHE A 497 5.72 35.51 9.72
C PHE A 497 5.79 36.99 9.34
N ILE A 498 4.64 37.60 8.98
CA ILE A 498 4.57 39.04 8.71
C ILE A 498 4.89 39.84 9.97
N LEU A 499 4.34 39.45 11.13
CA LEU A 499 4.65 40.08 12.42
C LEU A 499 6.13 39.95 12.76
N VAL A 500 6.68 38.74 12.72
CA VAL A 500 8.10 38.47 13.02
C VAL A 500 9.02 39.26 12.08
N GLY A 501 8.74 39.23 10.77
CA GLY A 501 9.51 39.97 9.77
C GLY A 501 9.48 41.48 10.01
N SER A 502 8.32 42.03 10.36
CA SER A 502 8.17 43.45 10.67
C SER A 502 8.97 43.85 11.93
N LEU A 503 8.94 43.03 12.98
CA LEU A 503 9.65 43.28 14.23
C LEU A 503 11.18 43.17 14.06
N ILE A 504 11.66 42.20 13.27
CA ILE A 504 13.08 42.08 12.90
C ILE A 504 13.54 43.29 12.09
N SER A 505 12.71 43.79 11.18
CA SER A 505 13.03 44.99 10.41
C SER A 505 13.21 46.21 11.32
N VAL A 506 12.34 46.36 12.32
CA VAL A 506 12.44 47.45 13.31
C VAL A 506 13.69 47.32 14.18
N THR A 507 14.06 46.13 14.66
CA THR A 507 15.28 45.94 15.47
C THR A 507 16.55 46.23 14.69
N ILE A 508 16.61 45.85 13.40
CA ILE A 508 17.74 46.17 12.53
C ILE A 508 17.87 47.68 12.37
N LEU A 509 16.76 48.41 12.15
CA LEU A 509 16.79 49.87 12.03
C LEU A 509 17.26 50.54 13.32
N VAL A 510 16.74 50.12 14.48
CA VAL A 510 17.17 50.64 15.78
C VAL A 510 18.66 50.39 16.00
N PHE A 511 19.13 49.17 15.72
CA PHE A 511 20.55 48.81 15.80
C PHE A 511 21.43 49.72 14.94
N ILE A 512 21.07 49.93 13.68
CA ILE A 512 21.82 50.82 12.78
C ILE A 512 21.86 52.23 13.35
N THR A 513 20.75 52.75 13.88
CA THR A 513 20.70 54.12 14.42
C THR A 513 21.52 54.30 15.69
N GLU A 514 21.46 53.35 16.63
CA GLU A 514 22.16 53.41 17.92
C GLU A 514 23.68 53.22 17.73
N PHE A 515 24.06 52.29 16.85
CA PHE A 515 25.46 51.98 16.60
C PHE A 515 26.08 52.80 15.47
N ARG A 516 25.37 53.72 14.82
CA ARG A 516 25.89 54.50 13.67
C ARG A 516 27.26 55.14 13.94
N ARG A 517 27.48 55.67 15.15
CA ARG A 517 28.74 56.33 15.53
C ARG A 517 29.87 55.32 15.74
N SER A 518 29.55 54.16 16.33
CA SER A 518 30.51 53.08 16.57
C SER A 518 30.87 52.33 15.28
N ILE A 519 29.86 52.00 14.48
CA ILE A 519 30.01 51.42 13.14
C ILE A 519 30.80 52.40 12.27
N GLY A 520 30.46 53.69 12.27
CA GLY A 520 31.23 54.72 11.56
C GLY A 520 32.69 54.76 11.98
N LEU A 521 32.99 54.63 13.28
CA LEU A 521 34.36 54.58 13.79
C LEU A 521 35.11 53.30 13.39
N SER A 522 34.44 52.15 13.42
CA SER A 522 35.00 50.86 13.02
C SER A 522 35.25 50.81 11.52
N ILE A 523 34.30 51.28 10.71
CA ILE A 523 34.42 51.44 9.26
C ILE A 523 35.57 52.41 8.97
N ALA A 524 35.65 53.56 9.64
CA ALA A 524 36.77 54.50 9.48
C ALA A 524 38.12 53.86 9.85
N LYS A 525 38.21 53.11 10.96
CA LYS A 525 39.42 52.35 11.33
C LYS A 525 39.77 51.30 10.27
N MET A 526 38.79 50.60 9.71
CA MET A 526 39.01 49.61 8.66
C MET A 526 39.48 50.27 7.35
N TYR A 527 38.84 51.38 6.94
CA TYR A 527 39.26 52.19 5.80
C TYR A 527 40.63 52.85 6.00
N CYS A 528 41.05 53.17 7.22
CA CYS A 528 42.42 53.62 7.52
C CYS A 528 43.44 52.47 7.47
N LEU A 529 43.04 51.23 7.78
CA LEU A 529 43.92 50.06 7.72
C LEU A 529 44.13 49.53 6.29
N ILE A 530 43.16 49.73 5.39
CA ILE A 530 43.25 49.31 3.98
C ILE A 530 44.42 49.97 3.20
N PRO A 531 44.66 51.29 3.24
CA PRO A 531 45.82 51.89 2.57
C PRO A 531 47.15 51.48 3.20
N PHE A 532 47.17 51.16 4.50
CA PHE A 532 48.39 50.67 5.18
C PHE A 532 48.79 49.27 4.71
N ARG A 533 47.82 48.41 4.37
CA ARG A 533 48.08 47.08 3.79
C ARG A 533 48.59 47.15 2.34
N HIS A 534 48.19 48.19 1.59
CA HIS A 534 48.67 48.39 0.22
C HIS A 534 50.09 49.00 0.16
N SER A 535 50.47 49.86 1.13
CA SER A 535 51.84 50.38 1.28
C SER A 535 52.84 49.31 1.73
N ARG A 536 52.45 48.42 2.65
CA ARG A 536 53.33 47.34 3.15
C ARG A 536 53.68 46.30 2.08
N LYS A 537 52.79 46.04 1.11
CA LYS A 537 53.12 45.20 -0.06
C LYS A 537 54.11 45.86 -1.02
N ARG A 538 54.18 47.21 -1.05
CA ARG A 538 55.13 47.95 -1.90
C ARG A 538 56.54 47.97 -1.31
N MET A 539 56.67 48.06 0.02
CA MET A 539 57.99 47.98 0.69
C MET A 539 58.58 46.56 0.74
N VAL A 540 57.77 45.50 0.77
CA VAL A 540 58.28 44.12 0.70
C VAL A 540 58.74 43.75 -0.72
N ALA A 541 58.20 44.40 -1.76
CA ALA A 541 58.67 44.19 -3.13
C ALA A 541 60.04 44.86 -3.41
N GLU A 542 60.38 45.95 -2.74
CA GLU A 542 61.70 46.60 -2.89
C GLU A 542 62.81 45.97 -2.03
N ALA A 543 62.48 45.32 -0.92
CA ALA A 543 63.48 44.68 -0.05
C ALA A 543 63.96 43.29 -0.54
N VAL A 544 63.33 42.69 -1.56
CA VAL A 544 63.67 41.34 -2.06
C VAL A 544 64.70 41.38 -3.21
N LEU A 545 65.11 42.56 -3.70
CA LEU A 545 65.99 42.67 -4.87
C LEU A 545 67.49 42.71 -4.58
N VAL A 546 67.92 42.59 -3.32
CA VAL A 546 69.36 42.52 -2.98
C VAL A 546 69.60 41.48 -1.89
N ILE A 547 69.60 40.20 -2.26
CA ILE A 547 70.32 39.17 -1.52
C ILE A 547 71.19 38.41 -2.53
N PRO A 548 72.53 38.53 -2.45
CA PRO A 548 73.43 37.78 -3.32
C PRO A 548 73.32 36.28 -3.00
N VAL A 549 73.13 35.49 -4.04
CA VAL A 549 73.13 34.03 -4.02
C VAL A 549 74.54 33.55 -3.65
N ALA A 550 74.71 33.11 -2.40
CA ALA A 550 75.84 32.29 -2.00
C ALA A 550 75.48 30.82 -2.24
N VAL A 551 76.03 30.27 -3.31
CA VAL A 551 76.05 28.83 -3.59
C VAL A 551 76.99 28.17 -2.59
N CYS A 552 76.48 27.24 -1.78
CA CYS A 552 77.28 26.22 -1.13
C CYS A 552 76.55 24.87 -1.24
N ASP A 553 77.12 24.01 -2.08
CA ASP A 553 77.06 22.56 -1.97
C ASP A 553 77.41 22.08 -0.55
N ILE A 554 76.75 21.02 -0.10
CA ILE A 554 77.24 19.95 0.81
C ILE A 554 76.08 18.94 0.91
N SER A 555 76.12 17.85 0.15
CA SER A 555 76.66 16.54 0.57
C SER A 555 75.86 15.82 1.66
N LYS A 556 75.15 14.76 1.21
CA LYS A 556 75.01 13.40 1.80
C LYS A 556 75.10 13.27 3.33
N THR A 557 74.12 12.60 3.94
CA THR A 557 74.22 11.18 4.34
C THR A 557 72.94 10.67 5.05
N ASN A 558 72.61 9.42 4.71
CA ASN A 558 71.67 8.44 5.28
C ASN A 558 70.17 8.65 5.16
#